data_AF-A0A5J4TRA9-F1
#
_entry.id   AF-A0A5J4TRA9-F1
#
_cell.length_a   1.000
_cell.length_b   1.000
_cell.length_c   1.000
_cell.angle_alpha   90.00
_cell.angle_beta   90.00
_cell.angle_gamma   90.00
#
_symmetry.space_group_name_H-M   'P 1'
#
loop_
_entity.id
_entity.type
_entity.pdbx_description
1 polymer ?
#
loop_
_entity_poly.entity_id
_entity_poly.type
_entity_poly.pdbx_seq_one_letter_code
_entity_poly.pdbx_strand_id
1 'polypeptide(L)'
;MDEQKISEDNYIVQMNPEHCSCKTPLQVAFFVLDNAKYWYLNFIYNFMYKCLDMNRIHFIEGDTDSAYWAISGNPNEDFTQQFNAVIKDRDFYNENAKYFFPSCTAGTGIKGDVYDEKKILGLAIERQGPSMIALAPKNYIIFKNYCDDSKIKLKGVNLKTNKITKNQIVDCINEGKIIKSINNRLGQKNHQMSQLSIEKNGITGIHTKMIVLENQSCCPFMYGLTAKDYSIA
;
A
#
# COMPACT_ATOMS: atom_id res chain seq x y z
N MET A 1 13.40 -15.08 4.51
CA MET A 1 14.19 -15.95 5.39
C MET A 1 13.16 -16.52 6.33
N ASP A 2 12.74 -17.74 6.02
CA ASP A 2 11.67 -18.41 6.76
C ASP A 2 12.34 -19.26 7.83
N GLU A 3 11.90 -19.05 9.07
CA GLU A 3 12.37 -19.78 10.24
C GLU A 3 11.29 -20.77 10.67
N GLN A 4 11.69 -22.01 10.91
CA GLN A 4 10.81 -23.01 11.52
C GLN A 4 11.49 -23.53 12.78
N LYS A 5 10.85 -23.26 13.94
CA LYS A 5 11.30 -23.80 15.22
C LYS A 5 11.10 -25.31 15.23
N ILE A 6 12.15 -26.06 15.55
CA ILE A 6 12.12 -27.52 15.65
C ILE A 6 12.10 -27.95 17.12
N SER A 7 12.87 -27.28 17.98
CA SER A 7 12.89 -27.49 19.43
C SER A 7 13.20 -26.19 20.17
N GLU A 8 13.31 -26.21 21.50
CA GLU A 8 13.58 -25.02 22.31
C GLU A 8 14.80 -24.23 21.82
N ASP A 9 15.88 -24.93 21.47
CA ASP A 9 17.15 -24.34 21.05
C ASP A 9 17.49 -24.54 19.56
N ASN A 10 16.65 -25.25 18.78
CA ASN A 10 16.95 -25.56 17.39
C ASN A 10 15.93 -24.96 16.42
N TYR A 11 16.46 -24.32 15.37
CA TYR A 11 15.69 -23.70 14.30
C TYR A 11 16.23 -24.19 12.96
N ILE A 12 15.35 -24.61 12.06
CA ILE A 12 15.69 -24.77 10.64
C ILE A 12 15.65 -23.38 10.02
N VAL A 13 16.71 -23.08 9.29
CA VAL A 13 16.92 -21.78 8.68
C VAL A 13 17.38 -21.98 7.24
N GLN A 14 16.61 -21.47 6.29
CA GLN A 14 17.02 -21.42 4.89
C GLN A 14 17.80 -20.13 4.62
N MET A 15 19.07 -20.27 4.23
CA MET A 15 19.93 -19.14 3.88
C MET A 15 19.65 -18.62 2.47
N ASN A 16 19.84 -17.31 2.28
CA ASN A 16 19.83 -16.74 0.93
C ASN A 16 21.15 -17.10 0.22
N PRO A 17 21.13 -17.44 -1.07
CA PRO A 17 22.35 -17.76 -1.83
C PRO A 17 23.31 -16.56 -1.91
N GLU A 18 24.62 -16.82 -1.79
CA GLU A 18 25.68 -15.78 -1.86
C GLU A 18 25.84 -15.19 -3.26
N HIS A 19 25.54 -15.98 -4.29
CA HIS A 19 25.56 -15.56 -5.68
C HIS A 19 24.18 -15.71 -6.30
N CYS A 20 23.64 -14.60 -6.82
CA CYS A 20 22.43 -14.58 -7.62
C CYS A 20 22.80 -14.57 -9.10
N SER A 21 22.45 -15.64 -9.83
CA SER A 21 22.47 -15.62 -11.29
C SER A 21 21.19 -14.96 -11.78
N CYS A 22 21.28 -13.70 -12.22
CA CYS A 22 20.15 -13.05 -12.89
C CYS A 22 20.07 -13.55 -14.33
N LYS A 23 19.29 -14.61 -14.55
CA LYS A 23 19.10 -15.21 -15.88
C LYS A 23 18.11 -14.43 -16.76
N THR A 24 17.34 -13.53 -16.15
CA THR A 24 16.35 -12.72 -16.85
C THR A 24 17.04 -11.60 -17.62
N PRO A 25 16.89 -11.51 -18.95
CA PRO A 25 17.42 -10.38 -19.71
C PRO A 25 16.83 -9.06 -19.19
N LEU A 26 17.65 -8.02 -19.09
CA LEU A 26 17.20 -6.70 -18.61
C LEU A 26 16.00 -6.16 -19.40
N GLN A 27 15.97 -6.42 -20.71
CA GLN A 27 14.88 -6.05 -21.60
C GLN A 27 13.53 -6.61 -21.13
N VAL A 28 13.52 -7.85 -20.63
CA VAL A 28 12.31 -8.49 -20.09
C VAL A 28 11.87 -7.79 -18.81
N ALA A 29 12.81 -7.43 -17.93
CA ALA A 29 12.49 -6.71 -16.70
C ALA A 29 11.88 -5.32 -17.00
N PHE A 30 12.45 -4.56 -17.93
CA PHE A 30 11.90 -3.28 -18.37
C PHE A 30 10.50 -3.44 -18.96
N PHE A 31 10.34 -4.40 -19.89
CA PHE A 31 9.04 -4.67 -20.51
C PHE A 31 7.97 -5.00 -19.48
N VAL A 32 8.25 -5.85 -18.48
CA VAL A 32 7.28 -6.21 -17.44
C VAL A 32 6.89 -5.00 -16.59
N LEU A 33 7.85 -4.18 -16.15
CA LEU A 33 7.57 -3.02 -15.32
C LEU A 33 6.79 -1.93 -16.07
N ASP A 34 7.10 -1.70 -17.35
CA ASP A 34 6.39 -0.71 -18.14
C ASP A 34 4.97 -1.18 -18.50
N ASN A 35 4.77 -2.47 -18.77
CA ASN A 35 3.42 -3.02 -18.95
C ASN A 35 2.58 -2.91 -17.66
N ALA A 36 3.17 -3.13 -16.49
CA ALA A 36 2.46 -2.95 -15.22
C ALA A 36 2.01 -1.49 -15.03
N LYS A 37 2.88 -0.51 -15.32
CA LYS A 37 2.50 0.91 -15.30
C LYS A 37 1.44 1.25 -16.32
N TYR A 38 1.59 0.75 -17.55
CA TYR A 38 0.60 0.95 -18.61
C TYR A 38 -0.77 0.47 -18.18
N TRP A 39 -0.86 -0.72 -17.58
CA TRP A 39 -2.13 -1.26 -17.09
C TRP A 39 -2.78 -0.36 -16.03
N TYR A 40 -1.98 0.13 -15.09
CA TYR A 40 -2.43 1.05 -14.04
C TYR A 40 -2.98 2.36 -14.62
N LEU A 41 -2.25 2.95 -15.57
CA LEU A 41 -2.65 4.19 -16.25
C LEU A 41 -3.87 3.98 -17.15
N ASN A 42 -3.97 2.82 -17.82
CA ASN A 42 -5.12 2.47 -18.65
C ASN A 42 -6.40 2.40 -17.80
N PHE A 43 -6.34 1.81 -16.61
CA PHE A 43 -7.49 1.81 -15.69
C PHE A 43 -7.88 3.23 -15.25
N ILE A 44 -6.91 4.07 -14.88
CA ILE A 44 -7.21 5.43 -14.42
C ILE A 44 -7.78 6.29 -15.55
N TYR A 45 -7.06 6.41 -16.67
CA TYR A 45 -7.40 7.37 -17.72
C TYR A 45 -8.49 6.86 -18.68
N ASN A 46 -8.46 5.58 -19.04
CA ASN A 46 -9.39 5.05 -20.04
C ASN A 46 -10.64 4.41 -19.43
N PHE A 47 -10.66 4.19 -18.11
CA PHE A 47 -11.85 3.70 -17.41
C PHE A 47 -12.36 4.70 -16.37
N MET A 48 -11.61 4.97 -15.29
CA MET A 48 -12.10 5.81 -14.18
C MET A 48 -12.50 7.21 -14.66
N TYR A 49 -11.66 7.89 -15.43
CA TYR A 49 -11.94 9.25 -15.89
C TYR A 49 -13.14 9.30 -16.85
N LYS A 50 -13.43 8.21 -17.55
CA LYS A 50 -14.55 8.10 -18.49
C LYS A 50 -15.88 7.94 -17.77
N CYS A 51 -15.96 7.06 -16.76
CA CYS A 51 -17.24 6.70 -16.15
C CYS A 51 -17.44 7.12 -14.69
N LEU A 52 -16.41 7.61 -14.00
CA LEU A 52 -16.50 8.05 -12.60
C LEU A 52 -16.44 9.58 -12.47
N ASP A 53 -17.08 10.09 -11.42
CA ASP A 53 -16.98 11.46 -10.97
C ASP A 53 -15.69 11.67 -10.16
N MET A 54 -14.66 12.20 -10.84
CA MET A 54 -13.35 12.41 -10.25
C MET A 54 -13.32 13.51 -9.18
N ASN A 55 -14.34 14.37 -9.10
CA ASN A 55 -14.45 15.37 -8.02
C ASN A 55 -14.85 14.73 -6.68
N ARG A 56 -15.36 13.49 -6.72
CA ARG A 56 -15.80 12.72 -5.56
C ARG A 56 -14.85 11.58 -5.21
N ILE A 57 -13.67 11.54 -5.85
CA ILE A 57 -12.65 10.52 -5.63
C ILE A 57 -11.33 11.22 -5.29
N HIS A 58 -10.67 10.77 -4.23
CA HIS A 58 -9.34 11.25 -3.87
C HIS A 58 -8.35 10.08 -3.79
N PHE A 59 -7.21 10.21 -4.45
CA PHE A 59 -6.12 9.23 -4.35
C PHE A 59 -5.41 9.40 -3.01
N ILE A 60 -5.31 8.33 -2.22
CA ILE A 60 -4.64 8.38 -0.91
C ILE A 60 -3.19 7.92 -1.06
N GLU A 61 -3.00 6.69 -1.55
CA GLU A 61 -1.70 6.05 -1.67
C GLU A 61 -1.76 4.92 -2.70
N GLY A 62 -0.64 4.60 -3.33
CA GLY A 62 -0.48 3.40 -4.14
C GLY A 62 0.90 2.79 -3.96
N ASP A 63 0.99 1.48 -4.15
CA ASP A 63 2.23 0.73 -4.29
C ASP A 63 2.22 -0.03 -5.63
N THR A 64 3.24 -0.85 -5.91
CA THR A 64 3.46 -1.57 -7.18
C THR A 64 2.19 -2.11 -7.85
N ASP A 65 1.29 -2.71 -7.09
CA ASP A 65 0.12 -3.46 -7.55
C ASP A 65 -1.16 -3.11 -6.77
N SER A 66 -1.14 -2.05 -5.97
CA SER A 66 -2.30 -1.65 -5.14
C SER A 66 -2.53 -0.15 -5.18
N ALA A 67 -3.80 0.25 -5.06
CA ALA A 67 -4.25 1.63 -5.05
C ALA A 67 -5.30 1.83 -3.96
N TYR A 68 -5.20 2.91 -3.20
CA TYR A 68 -6.17 3.29 -2.19
C TYR A 68 -6.82 4.60 -2.58
N TRP A 69 -8.15 4.59 -2.66
CA TRP A 69 -8.97 5.72 -3.06
C TRP A 69 -9.98 6.02 -1.97
N ALA A 70 -10.11 7.29 -1.58
CA ALA A 70 -11.24 7.77 -0.80
C ALA A 70 -12.38 8.13 -1.76
N ILE A 71 -13.59 7.66 -1.44
CA ILE A 71 -14.78 7.89 -2.26
C ILE A 71 -15.79 8.67 -1.41
N SER A 72 -16.24 9.80 -1.91
CA SER A 72 -17.34 10.58 -1.33
C SER A 72 -18.66 9.87 -1.67
N GLY A 73 -19.04 8.89 -0.84
CA GLY A 73 -20.25 8.09 -1.01
C GLY A 73 -21.54 8.80 -0.60
N ASN A 74 -22.67 8.07 -0.64
CA ASN A 74 -23.93 8.53 -0.04
C ASN A 74 -23.84 8.37 1.48
N PRO A 75 -24.05 9.43 2.29
CA PRO A 75 -23.97 9.35 3.75
C PRO A 75 -25.04 8.46 4.39
N ASN A 76 -26.10 8.11 3.65
CA ASN A 76 -27.20 7.28 4.13
C ASN A 76 -26.98 5.77 3.92
N GLU A 77 -25.90 5.37 3.26
CA GLU A 77 -25.56 3.95 3.08
C GLU A 77 -24.13 3.68 3.59
N ASP A 78 -23.82 2.41 3.74
CA ASP A 78 -22.54 1.99 4.30
C ASP A 78 -21.35 2.20 3.32
N PHE A 79 -20.12 2.20 3.82
CA PHE A 79 -18.91 2.39 3.01
C PHE A 79 -18.70 1.29 1.94
N THR A 80 -19.46 0.19 2.02
CA THR A 80 -19.53 -0.89 1.03
C THR A 80 -20.08 -0.48 -0.35
N GLN A 81 -20.56 0.76 -0.52
CA GLN A 81 -20.98 1.30 -1.82
C GLN A 81 -19.87 1.31 -2.88
N GLN A 82 -18.62 1.57 -2.47
CA GLN A 82 -17.45 1.67 -3.36
C GLN A 82 -17.69 2.62 -4.55
N PHE A 83 -17.26 2.25 -5.76
CA PHE A 83 -17.42 3.09 -6.95
C PHE A 83 -18.89 3.29 -7.36
N ASN A 84 -19.84 2.49 -6.87
CA ASN A 84 -21.25 2.67 -7.24
C ASN A 84 -21.79 4.06 -6.90
N ALA A 85 -21.28 4.68 -5.83
CA ALA A 85 -21.73 6.00 -5.39
C ALA A 85 -21.28 7.16 -6.29
N VAL A 86 -20.33 6.92 -7.19
CA VAL A 86 -19.63 7.96 -7.97
C VAL A 86 -19.59 7.64 -9.47
N ILE A 87 -20.38 6.69 -9.95
CA ILE A 87 -20.52 6.45 -11.39
C ILE A 87 -21.36 7.56 -12.01
N LYS A 88 -20.78 8.28 -12.97
CA LYS A 88 -21.45 9.32 -13.77
C LYS A 88 -22.01 8.78 -15.10
N ASP A 89 -21.33 7.82 -15.71
CA ASP A 89 -21.71 7.20 -16.98
C ASP A 89 -21.89 5.69 -16.74
N ARG A 90 -23.14 5.31 -16.50
CA ARG A 90 -23.50 3.93 -16.12
C ARG A 90 -23.43 2.99 -17.31
N ASP A 91 -23.72 3.47 -18.52
CA ASP A 91 -23.68 2.66 -19.73
C ASP A 91 -22.24 2.30 -20.08
N PHE A 92 -21.33 3.29 -20.11
CA PHE A 92 -19.91 3.04 -20.30
C PHE A 92 -19.36 2.11 -19.21
N TYR A 93 -19.74 2.33 -17.94
CA TYR A 93 -19.30 1.48 -16.84
C TYR A 93 -19.73 0.02 -17.07
N ASN A 94 -21.02 -0.23 -17.34
CA ASN A 94 -21.55 -1.58 -17.50
C ASN A 94 -20.93 -2.30 -18.72
N GLU A 95 -20.68 -1.59 -19.81
CA GLU A 95 -20.06 -2.15 -21.01
C GLU A 95 -18.59 -2.52 -20.81
N ASN A 96 -17.85 -1.73 -20.03
CA ASN A 96 -16.39 -1.81 -19.94
C ASN A 96 -15.85 -2.38 -18.61
N ALA A 97 -16.64 -2.43 -17.54
CA ALA A 97 -16.19 -2.92 -16.23
C ALA A 97 -15.67 -4.35 -16.32
N LYS A 98 -16.27 -5.18 -17.18
CA LYS A 98 -15.84 -6.56 -17.46
C LYS A 98 -14.38 -6.69 -17.90
N TYR A 99 -13.73 -5.64 -18.41
CA TYR A 99 -12.31 -5.71 -18.81
C TYR A 99 -11.38 -5.60 -17.61
N PHE A 100 -11.77 -4.83 -16.58
CA PHE A 100 -10.95 -4.54 -15.42
C PHE A 100 -11.33 -5.38 -14.21
N PHE A 101 -12.61 -5.72 -14.05
CA PHE A 101 -13.12 -6.44 -12.91
C PHE A 101 -13.58 -7.86 -13.29
N PRO A 102 -13.65 -8.79 -12.32
CA PRO A 102 -14.26 -10.12 -12.49
C PRO A 102 -15.72 -10.09 -12.96
N SER A 103 -16.17 -11.19 -13.58
CA SER A 103 -17.45 -11.35 -14.29
C SER A 103 -18.70 -10.92 -13.50
N CYS A 104 -18.71 -11.11 -12.18
CA CYS A 104 -19.82 -10.80 -11.29
C CYS A 104 -19.93 -9.34 -10.80
N THR A 105 -19.15 -8.40 -11.36
CA THR A 105 -19.02 -7.02 -10.82
C THR A 105 -19.63 -5.91 -11.68
N ALA A 106 -20.12 -6.21 -12.89
CA ALA A 106 -20.84 -5.23 -13.70
C ALA A 106 -22.33 -5.22 -13.30
N GLY A 107 -22.69 -4.37 -12.33
CA GLY A 107 -24.09 -4.02 -12.06
C GLY A 107 -24.82 -4.82 -10.98
N THR A 108 -24.27 -5.94 -10.49
CA THR A 108 -24.78 -6.64 -9.29
C THR A 108 -23.90 -6.30 -8.09
N GLY A 109 -24.51 -5.82 -7.01
CA GLY A 109 -23.84 -5.50 -5.76
C GLY A 109 -22.80 -6.55 -5.37
N ILE A 110 -21.66 -6.08 -4.92
CA ILE A 110 -20.38 -6.79 -4.84
C ILE A 110 -20.49 -7.96 -3.85
N LYS A 111 -20.75 -9.15 -4.38
CA LYS A 111 -20.63 -10.43 -3.67
C LYS A 111 -19.80 -11.36 -4.55
N GLY A 112 -18.48 -11.23 -4.44
CA GLY A 112 -17.52 -11.98 -5.25
C GLY A 112 -17.44 -13.44 -4.82
N ASP A 113 -17.51 -14.33 -5.80
CA ASP A 113 -17.04 -15.71 -5.68
C ASP A 113 -15.50 -15.71 -5.71
N VAL A 114 -14.86 -16.47 -4.81
CA VAL A 114 -13.39 -16.59 -4.67
C VAL A 114 -12.73 -17.09 -5.96
N TYR A 115 -13.48 -17.80 -6.81
CA TYR A 115 -13.00 -18.25 -8.11
C TYR A 115 -12.94 -17.14 -9.18
N ASP A 116 -13.73 -16.06 -9.03
CA ASP A 116 -13.81 -14.96 -10.00
C ASP A 116 -12.78 -13.84 -9.68
N GLU A 117 -12.34 -13.70 -8.42
CA GLU A 117 -11.27 -12.76 -7.99
C GLU A 117 -9.92 -12.96 -8.72
N LYS A 118 -9.72 -14.08 -9.41
CA LYS A 118 -8.45 -14.49 -10.04
C LYS A 118 -8.36 -14.17 -11.54
N LYS A 119 -9.06 -13.13 -12.01
CA LYS A 119 -8.90 -12.66 -13.38
C LYS A 119 -7.46 -12.19 -13.63
N ILE A 120 -6.84 -12.71 -14.70
CA ILE A 120 -5.51 -12.24 -15.12
C ILE A 120 -5.62 -10.76 -15.51
N LEU A 121 -4.75 -9.93 -14.92
CA LEU A 121 -4.81 -8.45 -15.01
C LEU A 121 -6.12 -7.83 -14.50
N GLY A 122 -6.96 -8.61 -13.82
CA GLY A 122 -8.14 -8.08 -13.15
C GLY A 122 -7.78 -7.35 -11.86
N LEU A 123 -8.59 -6.37 -11.52
CA LEU A 123 -8.55 -5.68 -10.25
C LEU A 123 -9.40 -6.44 -9.23
N ALA A 124 -8.85 -6.61 -8.04
CA ALA A 124 -9.52 -7.22 -6.91
C ALA A 124 -9.62 -6.21 -5.77
N ILE A 125 -10.75 -6.21 -5.07
CA ILE A 125 -10.94 -5.38 -3.88
C ILE A 125 -10.37 -6.15 -2.69
N GLU A 126 -9.12 -5.84 -2.32
CA GLU A 126 -8.51 -6.52 -1.18
C GLU A 126 -9.03 -6.01 0.16
N ARG A 127 -9.33 -4.71 0.24
CA ARG A 127 -9.69 -4.01 1.48
C ARG A 127 -10.63 -2.85 1.20
N GLN A 128 -11.56 -2.67 2.12
CA GLN A 128 -12.43 -1.51 2.23
C GLN A 128 -12.55 -1.12 3.70
N GLY A 129 -12.87 0.13 3.96
CA GLY A 129 -12.94 0.67 5.31
C GLY A 129 -13.52 2.07 5.31
N PRO A 130 -14.05 2.55 6.44
CA PRO A 130 -14.64 3.88 6.53
C PRO A 130 -13.60 5.01 6.43
N SER A 131 -12.34 4.75 6.78
CA SER A 131 -11.27 5.75 6.69
C SER A 131 -9.89 5.11 6.64
N MET A 132 -8.92 5.91 6.19
CA MET A 132 -7.51 5.56 6.12
C MET A 132 -6.66 6.78 6.47
N ILE A 133 -5.55 6.54 7.16
CA ILE A 133 -4.52 7.54 7.46
C ILE A 133 -3.24 7.08 6.76
N ALA A 134 -2.80 7.78 5.72
CA ALA A 134 -1.53 7.54 5.05
C ALA A 134 -0.51 8.58 5.52
N LEU A 135 0.56 8.12 6.17
CA LEU A 135 1.58 8.98 6.76
C LEU A 135 2.74 9.20 5.80
N ALA A 136 3.12 8.15 5.10
CA ALA A 136 4.22 8.09 4.16
C ALA A 136 4.03 6.87 3.26
N PRO A 137 4.70 6.79 2.10
CA PRO A 137 4.65 5.62 1.25
C PRO A 137 4.98 4.33 2.03
N LYS A 138 4.08 3.35 1.94
CA LYS A 138 4.07 2.05 2.63
C LYS A 138 3.90 2.13 4.15
N ASN A 139 3.46 3.27 4.68
CA ASN A 139 3.21 3.53 6.11
C ASN A 139 1.83 4.15 6.31
N TYR A 140 0.85 3.31 6.66
CA TYR A 140 -0.54 3.72 6.74
C TYR A 140 -1.35 2.90 7.74
N ILE A 141 -2.52 3.42 8.09
CA ILE A 141 -3.53 2.80 8.96
C ILE A 141 -4.84 2.74 8.20
N ILE A 142 -5.44 1.56 8.08
CA ILE A 142 -6.78 1.39 7.51
C ILE A 142 -7.73 0.94 8.62
N PHE A 143 -8.83 1.66 8.80
CA PHE A 143 -9.89 1.25 9.71
C PHE A 143 -10.79 0.26 8.99
N LYS A 144 -11.12 -0.87 9.63
CA LYS A 144 -11.97 -1.91 9.04
C LYS A 144 -13.46 -1.67 9.30
N ASN A 145 -13.76 -0.95 10.38
CA ASN A 145 -15.11 -0.64 10.82
C ASN A 145 -15.11 0.68 11.60
N TYR A 146 -16.29 1.11 12.03
CA TYR A 146 -16.48 2.32 12.82
C TYR A 146 -16.08 2.18 14.31
N CYS A 147 -15.62 0.99 14.74
CA CYS A 147 -15.26 0.68 16.13
C CYS A 147 -13.73 0.73 16.37
N ASP A 148 -13.00 1.52 15.58
CA ASP A 148 -11.54 1.70 15.68
C ASP A 148 -10.70 0.40 15.48
N ASP A 149 -11.29 -0.71 15.00
CA ASP A 149 -10.49 -1.86 14.55
C ASP A 149 -9.69 -1.44 13.31
N SER A 150 -8.37 -1.43 13.44
CA SER A 150 -7.47 -0.90 12.42
C SER A 150 -6.37 -1.89 12.06
N LYS A 151 -5.90 -1.78 10.83
CA LYS A 151 -4.71 -2.47 10.36
C LYS A 151 -3.61 -1.45 10.11
N ILE A 152 -2.58 -1.53 10.95
CA ILE A 152 -1.37 -0.73 10.80
C ILE A 152 -0.44 -1.45 9.82
N LYS A 153 0.11 -0.70 8.86
CA LYS A 153 1.14 -1.14 7.92
C LYS A 153 2.30 -0.17 8.04
N LEU A 154 3.48 -0.71 8.35
CA LEU A 154 4.72 0.07 8.46
C LEU A 154 5.82 -0.64 7.68
N LYS A 155 6.53 0.11 6.85
CA LYS A 155 7.66 -0.42 6.10
C LYS A 155 8.87 -0.53 7.00
N GLY A 156 9.46 -1.72 7.01
CA GLY A 156 10.70 -2.00 7.72
C GLY A 156 10.47 -2.45 9.17
N VAL A 157 9.36 -2.14 9.82
CA VAL A 157 9.11 -2.57 11.21
C VAL A 157 8.45 -3.94 11.24
N ASN A 158 8.97 -4.86 12.08
CA ASN A 158 8.26 -6.10 12.38
C ASN A 158 7.17 -5.85 13.44
N LEU A 159 5.92 -5.77 12.99
CA LEU A 159 4.75 -5.52 13.86
C LEU A 159 4.43 -6.66 14.83
N LYS A 160 4.89 -7.89 14.58
CA LYS A 160 4.68 -9.00 15.52
C LYS A 160 5.53 -8.82 16.78
N THR A 161 6.77 -8.35 16.59
CA THR A 161 7.72 -8.08 17.67
C THR A 161 7.48 -6.72 18.32
N ASN A 162 7.18 -5.72 17.50
CA ASN A 162 6.97 -4.34 17.93
C ASN A 162 5.48 -4.02 17.89
N LYS A 163 4.81 -4.12 19.05
CA LYS A 163 3.39 -3.79 19.21
C LYS A 163 3.19 -2.28 19.15
N ILE A 164 3.20 -1.72 17.95
CA ILE A 164 2.96 -0.29 17.73
C ILE A 164 1.46 -0.03 17.72
N THR A 165 1.03 0.98 18.47
CA THR A 165 -0.37 1.41 18.57
C THR A 165 -0.63 2.70 17.80
N LYS A 166 -1.91 2.97 17.49
CA LYS A 166 -2.37 4.24 16.89
C LYS A 166 -1.93 5.45 17.71
N ASN A 167 -2.04 5.39 19.04
CA ASN A 167 -1.68 6.51 19.92
C ASN A 167 -0.19 6.85 19.81
N GLN A 168 0.68 5.84 19.75
CA GLN A 168 2.11 6.09 19.55
C GLN A 168 2.35 6.82 18.24
N ILE A 169 1.68 6.43 17.15
CA ILE A 169 1.78 7.12 15.86
C ILE A 169 1.32 8.57 15.97
N VAL A 170 0.21 8.83 16.67
CA VAL A 170 -0.31 10.19 16.90
C VAL A 170 0.68 11.03 17.70
N ASP A 171 1.25 10.49 18.78
CA ASP A 171 2.28 11.17 19.56
C ASP A 171 3.53 11.47 18.71
N CYS A 172 3.89 10.59 17.77
CA CYS A 172 5.01 10.82 16.87
C CYS A 172 4.80 12.05 15.99
N ILE A 173 3.57 12.26 15.52
CA ILE A 173 3.19 13.38 14.67
C ILE A 173 3.07 14.67 15.48
N ASN A 174 2.33 14.63 16.58
CA ASN A 174 1.98 15.83 17.35
C ASN A 174 3.12 16.31 18.25
N GLU A 175 3.88 15.38 18.83
CA GLU A 175 4.90 15.69 19.83
C GLU A 175 6.32 15.41 19.32
N GLY A 176 6.48 14.92 18.09
CA GLY A 176 7.78 14.55 17.54
C GLY A 176 8.43 13.34 18.22
N LYS A 177 7.67 12.54 18.99
CA LYS A 177 8.21 11.37 19.69
C LYS A 177 8.76 10.35 18.69
N ILE A 178 10.01 9.95 18.86
CA ILE A 178 10.62 8.88 18.06
C ILE A 178 10.25 7.53 18.67
N ILE A 179 9.58 6.68 17.89
CA ILE A 179 9.28 5.32 18.31
C ILE A 179 10.41 4.41 17.85
N LYS A 180 11.12 3.82 18.80
CA LYS A 180 12.13 2.82 18.52
C LYS A 180 11.49 1.45 18.26
N SER A 181 12.11 0.69 17.37
CA SER A 181 11.71 -0.68 17.05
C SER A 181 12.93 -1.58 17.04
N ILE A 182 12.74 -2.82 17.47
CA ILE A 182 13.77 -3.86 17.45
C ILE A 182 13.47 -4.76 16.26
N ASN A 183 14.43 -4.85 15.35
CA ASN A 183 14.41 -5.84 14.28
C ASN A 183 15.45 -6.91 14.56
N ASN A 184 14.97 -8.14 14.72
CA ASN A 184 15.85 -9.30 14.83
C ASN A 184 16.15 -9.82 13.42
N ARG A 185 17.43 -10.03 13.13
CA ARG A 185 17.91 -10.66 11.91
C ARG A 185 18.91 -11.73 12.28
N LEU A 186 18.87 -12.87 11.62
CA LEU A 186 19.96 -13.85 11.70
C LEU A 186 21.07 -13.47 10.71
N GLY A 187 22.31 -13.52 11.18
CA GLY A 187 23.51 -13.34 10.38
C GLY A 187 24.45 -14.54 10.57
N GLN A 188 25.19 -14.90 9.55
CA GLN A 188 26.26 -15.89 9.66
C GLN A 188 27.60 -15.20 9.40
N LYS A 189 28.58 -15.47 10.25
CA LYS A 189 29.97 -15.04 10.05
C LYS A 189 30.89 -16.19 10.47
N ASN A 190 31.87 -16.53 9.63
CA ASN A 190 32.80 -17.62 9.89
C ASN A 190 32.09 -18.95 10.24
N HIS A 191 31.05 -19.30 9.48
CA HIS A 191 30.20 -20.48 9.71
C HIS A 191 29.36 -20.48 11.00
N GLN A 192 29.51 -19.48 11.87
CA GLN A 192 28.72 -19.33 13.08
C GLN A 192 27.48 -18.47 12.81
N MET A 193 26.30 -19.00 13.15
CA MET A 193 25.04 -18.26 13.07
C MET A 193 24.81 -17.48 14.36
N SER A 194 24.32 -16.25 14.24
CA SER A 194 24.00 -15.38 15.37
C SER A 194 22.72 -14.61 15.10
N GLN A 195 21.92 -14.41 16.13
CA GLN A 195 20.79 -13.47 16.09
C GLN A 195 21.30 -12.06 16.43
N LEU A 196 21.10 -11.14 15.49
CA LEU A 196 21.41 -9.73 15.63
C LEU A 196 20.11 -8.98 15.93
N SER A 197 20.02 -8.41 17.12
CA SER A 197 18.96 -7.49 17.50
C SER A 197 19.40 -6.07 17.18
N ILE A 198 18.79 -5.46 16.17
CA ILE A 198 19.11 -4.11 15.74
C ILE A 198 18.01 -3.18 16.22
N GLU A 199 18.35 -2.28 17.14
CA GLU A 199 17.50 -1.15 17.48
C GLU A 199 17.57 -0.10 16.36
N LYS A 200 16.40 0.37 15.94
CA LYS A 200 16.29 1.43 14.93
C LYS A 200 15.10 2.32 15.22
N ASN A 201 15.11 3.49 14.61
CA ASN A 201 13.92 4.34 14.57
C ASN A 201 12.86 3.63 13.72
N GLY A 202 11.79 3.18 14.37
CA GLY A 202 10.67 2.50 13.73
C GLY A 202 9.74 3.50 13.05
N ILE A 203 9.34 4.54 13.78
CA ILE A 203 8.53 5.64 13.27
C ILE A 203 9.15 6.96 13.72
N THR A 204 9.22 7.89 12.78
CA THR A 204 9.70 9.26 12.99
C THR A 204 8.75 10.21 12.29
N GLY A 205 8.55 11.41 12.85
CA GLY A 205 7.83 12.50 12.17
C GLY A 205 8.60 13.13 11.01
N ILE A 206 9.80 12.63 10.70
CA ILE A 206 10.66 13.14 9.62
C ILE A 206 10.45 12.28 8.37
N HIS A 207 10.14 12.93 7.25
CA HIS A 207 10.11 12.30 5.94
C HIS A 207 11.40 12.62 5.16
N THR A 208 12.23 11.61 4.91
CA THR A 208 13.56 11.81 4.28
C THR A 208 13.56 11.69 2.76
N LYS A 209 12.44 11.25 2.17
CA LYS A 209 12.33 10.99 0.72
C LYS A 209 11.48 12.02 -0.03
N MET A 210 10.84 12.92 0.69
CA MET A 210 9.88 13.86 0.11
C MET A 210 9.76 15.10 0.98
N ILE A 211 9.40 16.21 0.35
CA ILE A 211 9.16 17.51 0.99
C ILE A 211 7.64 17.70 1.05
N VAL A 212 7.12 18.02 2.22
CA VAL A 212 5.70 18.36 2.41
C VAL A 212 5.55 19.86 2.20
N LEU A 213 4.72 20.25 1.24
CA LEU A 213 4.41 21.64 0.94
C LEU A 213 3.32 22.18 1.86
N GLU A 214 3.12 23.50 1.89
CA GLU A 214 2.13 24.16 2.79
C GLU A 214 0.69 23.64 2.56
N ASN A 215 0.34 23.31 1.32
CA ASN A 215 -0.94 22.71 0.94
C ASN A 215 -1.05 21.21 1.27
N GLN A 216 -0.11 20.65 2.04
CA GLN A 216 -0.02 19.23 2.41
C GLN A 216 0.27 18.28 1.24
N SER A 217 0.55 18.79 0.04
CA SER A 217 1.04 17.97 -1.06
C SER A 217 2.48 17.54 -0.81
N CYS A 218 2.85 16.39 -1.38
CA CYS A 218 4.14 15.76 -1.14
C CYS A 218 4.94 15.74 -2.44
N CYS A 219 6.11 16.39 -2.45
CA CYS A 219 6.98 16.46 -3.61
C CYS A 219 8.25 15.62 -3.42
N PRO A 220 8.82 15.01 -4.49
CA PRO A 220 10.06 14.25 -4.38
C PRO A 220 11.18 15.09 -3.78
N PHE A 221 11.93 14.54 -2.82
CA PHE A 221 13.12 15.22 -2.31
C PHE A 221 14.20 15.27 -3.39
N MET A 222 14.65 16.47 -3.72
CA MET A 222 15.77 16.72 -4.62
C MET A 222 16.87 17.47 -3.87
N TYR A 223 18.11 16.98 -3.97
CA TYR A 223 19.24 17.57 -3.25
C TYR A 223 19.43 19.04 -3.65
N GLY A 224 19.50 19.93 -2.65
CA GLY A 224 19.64 21.38 -2.86
C GLY A 224 18.32 22.12 -3.07
N LEU A 225 17.19 21.42 -3.19
CA LEU A 225 15.87 22.05 -3.29
C LEU A 225 15.13 21.99 -1.95
N THR A 226 14.36 23.04 -1.69
CA THR A 226 13.51 23.26 -0.52
C THR A 226 12.06 23.39 -0.94
N ALA A 227 11.12 23.41 0.01
CA ALA A 227 9.69 23.59 -0.31
C ALA A 227 9.39 24.85 -1.14
N LYS A 228 10.22 25.89 -1.03
CA LYS A 228 10.07 27.17 -1.76
C LYS A 228 10.38 27.05 -3.25
N ASP A 229 11.09 26.00 -3.65
CA ASP A 229 11.52 25.78 -5.04
C ASP A 229 10.47 25.01 -5.85
N TYR A 230 9.39 24.55 -5.21
CA TYR A 230 8.27 23.86 -5.87
C TYR A 230 7.11 24.83 -6.11
N SER A 231 6.66 24.92 -7.36
CA SER A 231 5.42 25.61 -7.70
C SER A 231 4.23 24.67 -7.51
N ILE A 232 3.24 25.13 -6.74
CA ILE A 232 1.94 24.48 -6.64
C ILE A 232 1.09 25.03 -7.79
N ALA A 233 0.60 24.15 -8.67
CA ALA A 233 -0.36 24.49 -9.71
C ALA A 233 -1.79 24.41 -9.17
#